data_AF-A0A3B8NBV7-F1
#
_entry.id   AF-A0A3B8NBV7-F1
#
_cell.length_a   1.000
_cell.length_b   1.000
_cell.length_c   1.000
_cell.angle_alpha   90.00
_cell.angle_beta   90.00
_cell.angle_gamma   90.00
#
_symmetry.space_group_name_H-M   'P 1'
#
loop_
_entity.id
_entity.type
_entity.pdbx_description
1 polymer ?
#
loop_
_entity_poly.entity_id
_entity_poly.type
_entity_poly.pdbx_seq_one_letter_code
_entity_poly.pdbx_strand_id
1 'polypeptide(L)' 'MEKKKLAMVISGAIALACVAFVVVLFLVKILWAWTIPDLFPGAVEQGLVAETISWLTAVKIAIFVAILSGFNRGAQKA' A
#
# COMPACT_ATOMS: atom_id res chain seq x y z
N MET A 1 -32.99 -15.70 -1.52
CA MET A 1 -32.75 -14.30 -1.09
C MET A 1 -31.34 -14.06 -0.55
N GLU A 2 -30.62 -15.07 -0.06
CA GLU A 2 -29.28 -14.90 0.55
C GLU A 2 -28.14 -14.56 -0.44
N LYS A 3 -28.14 -15.14 -1.65
CA LYS A 3 -27.06 -14.92 -2.64
C LYS A 3 -26.92 -13.46 -3.07
N LYS A 4 -28.04 -12.70 -3.14
CA LYS A 4 -28.04 -11.27 -3.49
C LYS A 4 -27.40 -10.42 -2.39
N LYS A 5 -27.69 -10.72 -1.11
CA LYS A 5 -27.06 -10.05 0.02
C LYS A 5 -25.56 -10.35 0.08
N LEU A 6 -25.17 -11.62 -0.13
CA LEU A 6 -23.76 -12.00 -0.18
C LEU A 6 -23.00 -11.27 -1.30
N ALA A 7 -23.56 -11.22 -2.51
CA ALA A 7 -22.94 -10.49 -3.62
C ALA A 7 -22.80 -8.98 -3.33
N MET A 8 -23.79 -8.36 -2.68
CA MET A 8 -23.73 -6.96 -2.26
C MET A 8 -22.64 -6.71 -1.22
N VAL A 9 -22.49 -7.61 -0.23
CA VAL A 9 -21.42 -7.51 0.78
C VAL A 9 -20.04 -7.68 0.15
N ILE A 10 -19.87 -8.67 -0.73
CA ILE A 10 -18.59 -8.93 -1.41
C ILE A 10 -18.20 -7.73 -2.29
N SER A 11 -19.13 -7.22 -3.10
CA SER A 11 -18.86 -6.05 -3.96
C SER A 11 -18.51 -4.81 -3.14
N GLY A 12 -19.21 -4.56 -2.02
CA GLY A 12 -18.87 -3.47 -1.10
C GLY A 12 -17.48 -3.62 -0.47
N ALA A 13 -17.13 -4.84 -0.04
CA ALA A 13 -15.81 -5.12 0.53
C ALA A 13 -14.68 -4.95 -0.49
N ILE A 14 -14.88 -5.39 -1.73
CA ILE A 14 -13.91 -5.21 -2.82
C ILE A 14 -13.74 -3.71 -3.12
N ALA A 15 -14.84 -2.96 -3.24
CA ALA A 15 -14.77 -1.52 -3.50
C ALA A 15 -13.98 -0.79 -2.39
N LEU A 16 -14.26 -1.11 -1.12
CA LEU A 16 -13.53 -0.55 0.01
C LEU A 16 -12.04 -0.91 -0.02
N ALA A 17 -11.70 -2.16 -0.35
CA ALA A 17 -10.32 -2.61 -0.48
C ALA A 17 -9.57 -1.88 -1.61
N CYS A 18 -10.23 -1.65 -2.76
CA CYS A 18 -9.65 -0.87 -3.85
C CYS A 18 -9.37 0.58 -3.42
N VAL A 19 -10.31 1.23 -2.73
CA VAL A 19 -10.12 2.60 -2.22
C VAL A 19 -8.96 2.63 -1.22
N ALA A 20 -8.94 1.72 -0.25
CA ALA A 20 -7.86 1.63 0.74
C ALA A 20 -6.50 1.39 0.07
N PHE A 21 -6.43 0.53 -0.95
CA PHE A 21 -5.21 0.28 -1.71
C PHE A 21 -4.70 1.54 -2.41
N VAL A 22 -5.59 2.30 -3.05
CA VAL A 22 -5.24 3.58 -3.69
C VAL A 22 -4.69 4.56 -2.65
N VAL A 23 -5.37 4.71 -1.50
CA VAL A 23 -4.91 5.57 -0.40
C VAL A 23 -3.51 5.16 0.07
N VAL A 24 -3.27 3.88 0.32
CA VAL A 24 -1.95 3.38 0.76
C VAL A 24 -0.88 3.64 -0.31
N LEU A 25 -1.17 3.44 -1.59
CA LEU A 25 -0.26 3.73 -2.69
C LEU A 25 0.15 5.21 -2.70
N PHE A 26 -0.81 6.13 -2.56
CA PHE A 26 -0.52 7.56 -2.45
C PHE A 26 0.31 7.89 -1.22
N LEU A 27 -0.03 7.32 -0.06
CA LEU A 27 0.73 7.51 1.17
C LEU A 27 2.17 7.03 1.02
N VAL A 28 2.39 5.84 0.45
CA VAL A 28 3.73 5.31 0.18
C VAL A 28 4.52 6.29 -0.66
N LYS A 29 3.94 6.82 -1.75
CA LYS A 29 4.65 7.72 -2.66
C LYS A 29 4.99 9.07 -2.01
N ILE A 30 4.06 9.66 -1.27
CA ILE A 30 4.26 10.95 -0.59
C ILE A 30 5.26 10.79 0.56
N LEU A 31 5.04 9.78 1.42
CA LEU A 31 5.92 9.53 2.55
C LEU A 31 7.32 9.17 2.08
N TRP A 32 7.48 8.42 0.98
CA TRP A 32 8.81 8.11 0.45
C TRP A 32 9.60 9.38 0.09
N ALA A 33 8.99 10.28 -0.68
CA ALA A 33 9.63 11.51 -1.11
C ALA A 33 9.98 12.45 0.06
N TRP A 34 9.33 12.26 1.21
CA TRP A 34 9.63 13.04 2.41
C TRP A 34 10.63 12.32 3.34
N THR A 35 10.41 11.05 3.67
CA THR A 35 11.20 10.32 4.67
C THR A 35 12.53 9.83 4.16
N ILE A 36 12.64 9.45 2.89
CA ILE A 36 13.88 8.85 2.37
C ILE A 36 15.00 9.88 2.23
N PRO A 37 14.75 11.11 1.72
CA PRO A 37 15.76 12.16 1.72
C PRO A 37 16.18 12.55 3.14
N ASP A 38 15.24 12.60 4.10
CA ASP A 38 15.53 12.94 5.49
C ASP A 38 16.33 11.84 6.21
N LEU A 39 16.08 10.56 5.91
CA LEU A 39 16.78 9.43 6.51
C LEU A 39 18.15 9.18 5.88
N PHE A 40 18.29 9.42 4.58
CA PHE A 40 19.49 9.10 3.81
C PHE A 40 19.95 10.26 2.92
N PRO A 41 20.21 11.47 3.47
CA PRO A 41 20.50 12.65 2.67
C PRO A 41 21.73 12.48 1.78
N GLY A 42 22.85 12.02 2.35
CA GLY A 42 24.09 11.82 1.59
C GLY A 42 24.00 10.69 0.55
N ALA A 43 23.15 9.68 0.77
CA ALA A 43 22.98 8.59 -0.20
C ALA A 43 22.11 9.01 -1.39
N VAL A 44 21.15 9.91 -1.15
CA VAL A 44 20.34 10.55 -2.21
C VAL A 44 21.21 11.50 -3.02
N GLU A 45 22.05 12.33 -2.38
CA GLU A 45 22.99 13.24 -3.06
C GLU A 45 23.99 12.50 -3.96
N GLN A 46 24.46 11.34 -3.51
CA GLN A 46 25.37 10.49 -4.28
C GLN A 46 24.67 9.66 -5.37
N GLY A 47 23.34 9.77 -5.49
CA GLY A 47 22.54 9.01 -6.46
C GLY A 47 22.43 7.51 -6.16
N LEU A 48 22.79 7.07 -4.95
CA LEU A 48 22.70 5.67 -4.52
C LEU A 48 21.27 5.29 -4.13
N VAL A 49 20.46 6.27 -3.75
CA VAL A 49 19.05 6.10 -3.37
C VAL A 49 18.19 7.07 -4.16
N ALA A 50 17.07 6.57 -4.70
CA ALA A 50 16.14 7.42 -5.43
C ALA A 50 15.28 8.26 -4.46
N GLU A 51 15.44 9.59 -4.55
CA GLU A 51 14.61 10.59 -3.84
C GLU A 51 13.12 10.38 -4.14
N THR A 52 12.81 10.16 -5.42
CA THR A 52 11.45 9.92 -5.90
C THR A 52 11.34 8.56 -6.55
N ILE A 53 10.24 7.87 -6.27
CA ILE A 53 9.95 6.55 -6.84
C ILE A 53 8.93 6.64 -7.96
N SER A 54 9.06 5.75 -8.95
CA SER A 54 8.05 5.60 -10.00
C SER A 54 6.71 5.13 -9.44
N TRP A 55 5.62 5.37 -10.16
CA TRP A 55 4.30 4.85 -9.80
C TRP A 55 4.28 3.33 -9.68
N LEU A 56 4.98 2.63 -10.57
CA LEU A 56 5.10 1.17 -10.52
C LEU A 56 5.85 0.70 -9.27
N THR A 57 6.89 1.42 -8.86
CA THR A 57 7.63 1.12 -7.62
C THR A 57 6.74 1.31 -6.39
N ALA A 58 5.95 2.39 -6.35
CA ALA A 58 4.99 2.62 -5.28
C ALA A 58 3.91 1.52 -5.20
N VAL A 59 3.41 1.06 -6.35
CA VAL A 59 2.48 -0.09 -6.44
C VAL A 59 3.10 -1.35 -5.83
N LYS A 60 4.36 -1.67 -6.17
CA LYS A 60 5.06 -2.85 -5.61
C LYS A 60 5.11 -2.79 -4.09
N ILE A 61 5.50 -1.64 -3.53
CA ILE A 61 5.58 -1.44 -2.08
C ILE A 61 4.17 -1.56 -1.45
N ALA A 62 3.16 -0.95 -2.04
CA ALA A 62 1.79 -1.03 -1.56
C ALA A 62 1.26 -2.48 -1.53
N ILE A 63 1.60 -3.29 -2.53
CA ILE A 63 1.28 -4.73 -2.55
C ILE A 63 2.01 -5.47 -1.43
N PHE A 64 3.31 -5.23 -1.23
CA PHE A 64 4.05 -5.82 -0.12
C PHE A 64 3.41 -5.52 1.24
N VAL A 65 3.07 -4.25 1.49
CA VAL A 65 2.39 -3.81 2.72
C VAL A 65 1.01 -4.45 2.86
N ALA A 66 0.24 -4.55 1.78
CA ALA A 66 -1.08 -5.19 1.77
C ALA A 66 -1.00 -6.68 2.11
N ILE A 67 -0.02 -7.41 1.54
CA ILE A 67 0.21 -8.83 1.84
C ILE A 67 0.59 -9.02 3.31
N LEU A 68 1.54 -8.23 3.82
CA LEU A 68 1.98 -8.30 5.23
C LEU A 68 0.82 -7.98 6.20
N SER A 69 0.02 -6.96 5.87
CA SER A 69 -1.14 -6.58 6.67
C SER A 69 -2.23 -7.66 6.65
N GLY A 70 -2.44 -8.30 5.50
CA GLY A 70 -3.36 -9.43 5.36
C GLY A 70 -2.93 -10.65 6.16
N PHE A 71 -1.63 -10.96 6.17
CA PHE A 71 -1.06 -12.06 6.96
C PHE A 71 -1.27 -11.84 8.47
N ASN A 72 -1.01 -10.63 8.98
CA ASN A 72 -1.20 -10.30 10.39
C ASN A 72 -2.67 -10.45 10.86
N ARG A 73 -3.63 -10.15 9.99
CA ARG A 73 -5.07 -10.32 10.28
C ARG A 73 -5.52 -11.78 10.28
N GLY A 74 -4.89 -12.63 9.47
CA GLY A 74 -5.11 -14.08 9.50
C GLY A 74 -4.63 -14.71 10.81
N ALA A 75 -3.49 -14.25 11.33
CA ALA A 75 -2.93 -14.73 12.61
C ALA A 75 -3.79 -14.34 13.83
N GLN A 76 -4.52 -13.22 13.79
CA GLN A 76 -5.39 -12.80 14.90
C GLN A 76 -6.72 -13.57 14.99
N LYS A 77 -7.07 -14.37 13.97
CA LYS A 77 -8.31 -15.15 13.89
C LYS A 77 -8.11 -16.66 14.00
N ALA A 78 -6.87 -17.12 14.17
CA ALA A 78 -6.50 -18.51 14.46
C ALA A 78 -6.25 -18.67 15.97
#